data_AF-V6TGE2-F1
#
_entry.id   AF-V6TGE2-F1
#
_cell.length_a   1.000
_cell.length_b   1.000
_cell.length_c   1.000
_cell.angle_alpha   90.00
_cell.angle_beta   90.00
_cell.angle_gamma   90.00
#
_symmetry.space_group_name_H-M   'P 1'
#
loop_
_entity.id
_entity.type
_entity.pdbx_description
1 polymer ?
#
loop_
_entity_poly.entity_id
_entity_poly.type
_entity_poly.pdbx_seq_one_letter_code
_entity_poly.pdbx_strand_id
1 'polypeptide(L)'
;MHAIEQKRTFCARILATAETRIQDRNGFTALMYAVVAGNHNLVSLLAEEEAGFVGRWHEFLPSKFTALILACYYGRLKAAAILLPFEGGIKDSVGRDPRYYAQNCNSRVPVQVRASLMDLFNDYKYK
;
A
#
# COMPACT_ATOMS: atom_id res chain seq x y z
N MET A 1 -1.52 -25.30 -18.55
CA MET A 1 -0.47 -24.28 -18.35
C MET A 1 -0.66 -23.44 -17.07
N HIS A 2 -1.17 -23.98 -15.96
CA HIS A 2 -1.38 -23.19 -14.71
C HIS A 2 -0.22 -23.27 -13.70
N ALA A 3 0.77 -24.14 -13.91
CA ALA A 3 1.91 -24.26 -13.01
C ALA A 3 2.98 -23.17 -13.26
N ILE A 4 3.05 -22.58 -14.45
CA ILE A 4 4.11 -21.62 -14.82
C ILE A 4 3.86 -20.23 -14.21
N GLU A 5 2.61 -19.80 -14.10
CA GLU A 5 2.27 -18.51 -13.48
C GLU A 5 2.52 -18.52 -11.97
N GLN A 6 2.22 -19.63 -11.28
CA GLN A 6 2.51 -19.76 -9.86
C GLN A 6 4.02 -19.91 -9.58
N LYS A 7 4.78 -20.50 -10.52
CA LYS A 7 6.23 -20.63 -10.39
C LYS A 7 6.94 -19.28 -10.63
N ARG A 8 6.41 -18.41 -11.50
CA ARG A 8 6.90 -17.02 -11.66
C ARG A 8 6.58 -16.14 -10.46
N THR A 9 5.41 -16.29 -9.84
CA THR A 9 5.06 -15.53 -8.62
C THR A 9 5.87 -15.96 -7.40
N PHE A 10 6.29 -17.23 -7.31
CA PHE A 10 7.17 -17.73 -6.26
C PHE A 10 8.64 -17.28 -6.46
N CYS A 11 9.13 -17.18 -7.70
CA CYS A 11 10.48 -16.67 -7.98
C CYS A 11 10.59 -15.14 -7.74
N ALA A 12 9.53 -14.37 -7.98
CA ALA A 12 9.46 -12.96 -7.58
C ALA A 12 9.56 -12.79 -6.04
N ARG A 13 9.11 -13.79 -5.27
CA ARG A 13 9.19 -13.81 -3.80
C ARG A 13 10.62 -13.95 -3.26
N ILE A 14 11.56 -14.48 -4.05
CA ILE A 14 12.99 -14.61 -3.66
C ILE A 14 13.82 -13.39 -4.12
N LEU A 15 13.44 -12.73 -5.22
CA LEU A 15 14.04 -11.44 -5.59
C LEU A 15 13.65 -10.32 -4.61
N ALA A 16 12.42 -10.37 -4.07
CA ALA A 16 11.93 -9.43 -3.06
C ALA A 16 12.68 -9.47 -1.70
N THR A 17 13.44 -10.53 -1.40
CA THR A 17 14.26 -10.62 -0.19
C THR A 17 15.73 -10.24 -0.42
N ALA A 18 16.20 -10.21 -1.66
CA ALA A 18 17.60 -9.86 -1.99
C ALA A 18 17.79 -8.35 -2.30
N GLU A 19 16.70 -7.62 -2.52
CA GLU A 19 16.68 -6.20 -2.90
C GLU A 19 15.69 -5.38 -2.05
N THR A 20 15.60 -5.66 -0.75
CA THR A 20 14.79 -4.82 0.15
C THR A 20 15.28 -3.37 0.05
N ARG A 21 14.34 -2.41 0.02
CA ARG A 21 14.59 -0.96 -0.09
C ARG A 21 15.03 -0.44 -1.46
N ILE A 22 14.96 -1.25 -2.52
CA ILE A 22 15.14 -0.75 -3.90
C ILE A 22 13.82 -0.19 -4.43
N GLN A 23 13.91 0.99 -5.06
CA GLN A 23 12.80 1.59 -5.79
C GLN A 23 13.00 1.42 -7.29
N ASP A 24 11.92 1.10 -8.00
CA ASP A 24 11.91 1.14 -9.46
C ASP A 24 12.00 2.60 -9.99
N ARG A 25 11.94 2.77 -11.31
CA ARG A 25 11.99 4.10 -11.95
C ARG A 25 10.86 5.02 -11.50
N ASN A 26 9.68 4.46 -11.20
CA ASN A 26 8.50 5.17 -10.71
C ASN A 26 8.50 5.39 -9.19
N GLY A 27 9.50 4.88 -8.47
CA GLY A 27 9.58 4.98 -7.01
C GLY A 27 8.85 3.86 -6.27
N PHE A 28 8.37 2.82 -6.95
CA PHE A 28 7.70 1.70 -6.33
C PHE A 28 8.71 0.77 -5.66
N THR A 29 8.42 0.39 -4.42
CA THR A 29 9.09 -0.70 -3.69
C THR A 29 8.30 -2.01 -3.81
N ALA A 30 8.88 -3.11 -3.33
CA ALA A 30 8.21 -4.40 -3.26
C ALA A 30 6.92 -4.33 -2.41
N LEU A 31 6.94 -3.57 -1.31
CA LEU A 31 5.79 -3.31 -0.44
C LEU A 31 4.63 -2.65 -1.21
N MET A 32 4.91 -1.64 -2.03
CA MET A 32 3.88 -0.96 -2.82
C MET A 32 3.24 -1.91 -3.84
N TYR A 33 4.02 -2.76 -4.49
CA TYR A 33 3.48 -3.81 -5.37
C TYR A 33 2.65 -4.84 -4.60
N ALA A 34 3.07 -5.23 -3.40
CA ALA A 34 2.31 -6.15 -2.54
C ALA A 34 0.93 -5.59 -2.18
N VAL A 35 0.85 -4.28 -1.90
CA VAL A 35 -0.42 -3.58 -1.67
C VAL A 35 -1.30 -3.60 -2.92
N VAL A 36 -0.77 -3.21 -4.08
CA VAL A 36 -1.53 -3.20 -5.34
C VAL A 36 -2.08 -4.60 -5.67
N ALA A 37 -1.26 -5.63 -5.50
CA ALA A 37 -1.64 -7.03 -5.68
C ALA A 37 -2.65 -7.54 -4.62
N GLY A 38 -2.81 -6.82 -3.51
CA GLY A 38 -3.66 -7.25 -2.39
C GLY A 38 -3.07 -8.44 -1.64
N ASN A 39 -1.75 -8.63 -1.63
CA ASN A 39 -1.10 -9.73 -0.92
C ASN A 39 -0.70 -9.29 0.51
N HIS A 40 -1.64 -9.42 1.45
CA HIS A 40 -1.47 -8.89 2.81
C HIS A 40 -0.35 -9.61 3.59
N ASN A 41 -0.09 -10.89 3.30
CA ASN A 41 0.99 -11.64 3.92
C ASN A 41 2.36 -11.05 3.54
N LEU A 42 2.51 -10.64 2.27
CA LEU A 42 3.72 -9.99 1.80
C LEU A 42 3.83 -8.56 2.33
N VAL A 43 2.70 -7.86 2.48
CA VAL A 43 2.67 -6.54 3.15
C VAL A 43 3.17 -6.65 4.58
N SER A 44 2.71 -7.63 5.38
CA SER A 44 3.21 -7.83 6.74
C SER A 44 4.71 -8.13 6.80
N LEU A 45 5.24 -8.90 5.84
CA LEU A 45 6.65 -9.24 5.80
C LEU A 45 7.55 -8.03 5.45
N LEU A 46 7.06 -7.13 4.59
CA LEU A 46 7.85 -6.01 4.07
C LEU A 46 7.62 -4.70 4.82
N ALA A 47 6.56 -4.58 5.62
CA ALA A 47 6.18 -3.33 6.29
C ALA A 47 7.31 -2.79 7.18
N GLU A 48 7.97 -3.63 7.97
CA GLU A 48 9.02 -3.17 8.88
C GLU A 48 10.27 -2.65 8.15
N GLU A 49 10.54 -3.16 6.94
CA GLU A 49 11.76 -2.85 6.19
C GLU A 49 11.57 -1.73 5.15
N GLU A 50 10.36 -1.59 4.61
CA GLU A 50 10.06 -0.70 3.49
C GLU A 50 8.98 0.35 3.77
N ALA A 51 8.36 0.34 4.96
CA ALA A 51 7.45 1.42 5.29
C ALA A 51 8.17 2.78 5.30
N GLY A 52 7.47 3.81 4.82
CA GLY A 52 8.00 5.17 4.74
C GLY A 52 8.73 5.48 3.43
N PHE A 53 8.97 4.48 2.56
CA PHE A 53 9.36 4.77 1.18
C PHE A 53 8.21 5.45 0.43
N VAL A 54 8.58 6.34 -0.49
CA VAL A 54 7.61 7.15 -1.23
C VAL A 54 7.74 6.98 -2.74
N GLY A 55 6.62 6.70 -3.39
CA GLY A 55 6.52 6.63 -4.84
C GLY A 55 6.65 8.00 -5.48
N ARG A 56 7.19 8.04 -6.70
CA ARG A 56 7.44 9.29 -7.44
C ARG A 56 6.42 9.54 -8.53
N TRP A 57 5.95 8.48 -9.19
CA TRP A 57 5.00 8.58 -10.29
C TRP A 57 3.90 7.54 -10.19
N HIS A 58 2.66 7.97 -10.40
CA HIS A 58 1.47 7.14 -10.50
C HIS A 58 0.42 7.88 -11.33
N GLU A 59 -0.41 7.15 -12.07
CA GLU A 59 -1.36 7.75 -13.02
C GLU A 59 -2.39 8.69 -12.36
N PHE A 60 -2.86 8.34 -11.16
CA PHE A 60 -3.94 9.06 -10.47
C PHE A 60 -3.55 9.68 -9.13
N LEU A 61 -2.31 9.45 -8.68
CA LEU A 61 -1.84 9.92 -7.38
C LEU A 61 -0.73 10.94 -7.61
N PRO A 62 -0.64 11.98 -6.77
CA PRO A 62 0.50 12.89 -6.81
C PRO A 62 1.76 12.14 -6.38
N SER A 63 2.93 12.73 -6.62
CA SER A 63 4.18 12.20 -6.11
C SER A 63 4.22 12.14 -4.57
N LYS A 64 5.22 11.44 -4.03
CA LYS A 64 5.42 11.16 -2.60
C LYS A 64 4.29 10.36 -1.94
N PHE A 65 3.60 9.50 -2.67
CA PHE A 65 2.61 8.59 -2.09
C PHE A 65 3.28 7.40 -1.39
N THR A 66 2.70 6.91 -0.31
CA THR A 66 3.18 5.74 0.43
C THR A 66 2.39 4.48 0.10
N ALA A 67 2.80 3.33 0.65
CA ALA A 67 2.08 2.08 0.52
C ALA A 67 0.68 2.15 1.16
N LEU A 68 0.52 2.88 2.26
CA LEU A 68 -0.76 3.12 2.92
C LEU A 68 -1.69 4.00 2.08
N ILE A 69 -1.16 5.01 1.39
CA ILE A 69 -1.96 5.82 0.44
C ILE A 69 -2.51 4.92 -0.68
N LEU A 70 -1.69 4.04 -1.24
CA LEU A 70 -2.15 3.04 -2.23
C LEU A 70 -3.20 2.11 -1.64
N ALA A 71 -2.99 1.64 -0.40
CA ALA A 71 -3.93 0.75 0.27
C ALA A 71 -5.30 1.41 0.46
N CYS A 72 -5.32 2.69 0.83
CA CYS A 72 -6.55 3.47 0.97
C CYS A 72 -7.21 3.70 -0.41
N TYR A 73 -6.43 4.12 -1.41
CA TYR A 73 -6.93 4.40 -2.75
C TYR A 73 -7.56 3.16 -3.41
N TYR A 74 -6.96 1.98 -3.26
CA TYR A 74 -7.44 0.71 -3.81
C TYR A 74 -8.37 -0.09 -2.88
N GLY A 75 -8.71 0.42 -1.69
CA GLY A 75 -9.61 -0.28 -0.78
C GLY A 75 -9.02 -1.53 -0.12
N ARG A 76 -7.70 -1.61 0.04
CA ARG A 76 -7.00 -2.76 0.64
C ARG A 76 -7.04 -2.69 2.17
N LEU A 77 -8.21 -2.92 2.76
CA LEU A 77 -8.46 -2.75 4.21
C LEU A 77 -7.41 -3.44 5.11
N LYS A 78 -7.11 -4.72 4.84
CA LYS A 78 -6.11 -5.47 5.64
C LYS A 78 -4.70 -4.88 5.53
N ALA A 79 -4.28 -4.48 4.33
CA ALA A 79 -3.00 -3.83 4.13
C ALA A 79 -2.95 -2.46 4.81
N ALA A 80 -4.04 -1.69 4.75
CA ALA A 80 -4.15 -0.40 5.42
C ALA A 80 -4.02 -0.57 6.95
N ALA A 81 -4.67 -1.58 7.54
CA ALA A 81 -4.56 -1.86 8.97
C ALA A 81 -3.12 -2.21 9.39
N ILE A 82 -2.40 -2.98 8.58
CA ILE A 82 -0.98 -3.32 8.83
C ILE A 82 -0.09 -2.08 8.74
N LEU A 83 -0.32 -1.21 7.76
CA LEU A 83 0.57 -0.08 7.44
C LEU A 83 0.27 1.19 8.25
N LEU A 84 -0.91 1.28 8.85
CA LEU A 84 -1.36 2.46 9.59
C LEU A 84 -0.39 2.91 10.70
N PRO A 85 0.19 2.01 11.52
CA PRO A 85 1.14 2.40 12.57
C PRO A 85 2.43 3.01 12.01
N PHE A 86 2.83 2.62 10.80
CA PHE A 86 4.09 3.02 10.20
C PHE A 86 3.98 4.30 9.36
N GLU A 87 2.88 4.45 8.61
CA GLU A 87 2.76 5.49 7.58
C GLU A 87 1.59 6.45 7.82
N GLY A 88 0.82 6.27 8.91
CA GLY A 88 -0.41 7.04 9.16
C GLY A 88 -0.22 8.57 9.23
N GLY A 89 0.98 9.02 9.59
CA GLY A 89 1.34 10.45 9.63
C GLY A 89 1.99 10.99 8.34
N ILE A 90 2.29 10.14 7.37
CA ILE A 90 3.03 10.53 6.16
C ILE A 90 2.05 11.10 5.14
N LYS A 91 2.35 12.30 4.64
CA LYS A 91 1.53 13.01 3.65
C LYS A 91 2.17 12.94 2.27
N ASP A 92 1.34 13.03 1.25
CA ASP A 92 1.80 13.15 -0.13
C ASP A 92 2.46 14.52 -0.41
N SER A 93 2.90 14.75 -1.65
CA SER A 93 3.54 16.01 -2.05
C SER A 93 2.63 17.24 -2.01
N VAL A 94 1.31 17.04 -1.95
CA VAL A 94 0.29 18.10 -1.87
C VAL A 94 -0.13 18.35 -0.40
N GLY A 95 0.34 17.53 0.54
CA GLY A 95 0.03 17.63 1.96
C GLY A 95 -1.24 16.87 2.39
N ARG A 96 -1.74 15.95 1.56
CA ARG A 96 -2.90 15.11 1.89
C ARG A 96 -2.46 13.88 2.67
N ASP A 97 -3.23 13.55 3.70
CA ASP A 97 -3.00 12.38 4.54
C ASP A 97 -3.62 11.11 3.93
N PRO A 98 -3.29 9.91 4.43
CA PRO A 98 -3.87 8.66 3.92
C PRO A 98 -5.39 8.59 4.11
N ARG A 99 -5.93 9.25 5.14
CA ARG A 99 -7.37 9.34 5.41
C ARG A 99 -8.12 10.04 4.28
N TYR A 100 -7.56 11.09 3.68
CA TYR A 100 -8.13 11.73 2.50
C TYR A 100 -8.37 10.72 1.37
N TYR A 101 -7.42 9.81 1.15
CA TYR A 101 -7.52 8.77 0.11
C TYR A 101 -8.46 7.64 0.48
N ALA A 102 -8.68 7.37 1.76
CA ALA A 102 -9.74 6.45 2.19
C ALA A 102 -11.12 7.03 1.86
N GLN A 103 -11.32 8.34 2.08
CA GLN A 103 -12.58 9.02 1.76
C GLN A 103 -12.80 9.17 0.25
N ASN A 104 -11.74 9.48 -0.50
CA ASN A 104 -11.73 9.72 -1.95
C ASN A 104 -11.06 8.56 -2.70
N CYS A 105 -11.38 7.32 -2.30
CA CYS A 105 -10.82 6.13 -2.92
C CYS A 105 -11.35 5.93 -4.35
N ASN A 106 -10.71 5.01 -5.08
CA ASN A 106 -11.11 4.67 -6.45
C ASN A 106 -12.59 4.26 -6.51
N SER A 107 -13.30 4.66 -7.57
CA SER A 107 -14.74 4.37 -7.74
C SER A 107 -15.10 2.88 -7.77
N ARG A 108 -14.12 2.00 -7.96
CA ARG A 108 -14.27 0.54 -7.89
C ARG A 108 -14.29 -0.01 -6.47
N VAL A 109 -13.92 0.79 -5.46
CA VAL A 109 -13.93 0.36 -4.06
C VAL A 109 -15.37 0.31 -3.53
N PRO A 110 -15.85 -0.83 -3.00
CA PRO A 110 -17.18 -0.92 -2.43
C PRO A 110 -17.40 0.08 -1.29
N VAL A 111 -18.61 0.64 -1.18
CA VAL A 111 -18.96 1.63 -0.16
C VAL A 111 -18.74 1.11 1.26
N GLN A 112 -18.97 -0.20 1.48
CA GLN A 112 -18.75 -0.87 2.75
C GLN A 112 -17.27 -0.86 3.14
N VAL A 113 -16.38 -1.16 2.18
CA VAL A 113 -14.92 -1.15 2.40
C VAL A 113 -14.42 0.26 2.69
N ARG A 114 -14.98 1.26 2.01
CA ARG A 114 -14.70 2.66 2.28
C ARG A 114 -15.10 3.06 3.70
N ALA A 115 -16.27 2.64 4.17
CA ALA A 115 -16.71 2.88 5.54
C ALA A 115 -15.76 2.23 6.55
N SER A 116 -15.41 0.95 6.36
CA SER A 116 -14.47 0.24 7.24
C SER A 116 -13.08 0.86 7.26
N LEU A 117 -12.60 1.41 6.14
CA LEU A 117 -11.34 2.17 6.12
C LEU A 117 -11.45 3.44 6.97
N MET A 118 -12.54 4.18 6.88
CA MET A 118 -12.75 5.39 7.68
C MET A 118 -12.84 5.07 9.18
N ASP A 119 -13.51 3.97 9.54
CA ASP A 119 -13.61 3.48 10.91
C ASP A 119 -12.22 3.11 11.46
N LEU A 120 -11.40 2.43 10.66
CA LEU A 120 -10.01 2.10 11.02
C LEU A 120 -9.19 3.36 11.41
N PHE A 121 -9.33 4.46 10.66
CA PHE A 121 -8.65 5.73 11.00
C PHE A 121 -9.26 6.43 12.22
N ASN A 122 -10.55 6.27 12.48
CA ASN A 122 -11.17 6.80 13.69
C ASN A 122 -10.60 6.07 14.91
N ASP A 123 -10.60 4.73 14.90
CA ASP A 123 -10.10 3.90 15.99
C ASP A 123 -8.63 4.17 16.32
N TYR A 124 -7.81 4.43 15.30
CA TYR A 124 -6.39 4.72 15.49
C TYR A 124 -6.13 6.09 16.12
N LYS A 125 -6.97 7.11 15.85
CA LYS A 125 -6.82 8.45 16.43
C LYS A 125 -7.07 8.48 17.94
N TYR A 126 -7.78 7.49 18.48
CA TYR A 126 -8.12 7.36 19.90
C TYR A 126 -7.23 6.36 20.65
N LYS A 127 -6.12 5.91 20.05
CA LYS A 127 -5.07 5.12 20.69
C LYS A 127 -3.83 5.97 20.93
#